data_AF-R7UB11-F1
#
_entry.id   AF-R7UB11-F1
#
_cell.length_a   1.000
_cell.length_b   1.000
_cell.length_c   1.000
_cell.angle_alpha   90.00
_cell.angle_beta   90.00
_cell.angle_gamma   90.00
#
_symmetry.space_group_name_H-M   'P 1'
#
loop_
_entity.id
_entity.type
_entity.pdbx_description
1 polymer ?
#
loop_
_entity_poly.entity_id
_entity_poly.type
_entity_poly.pdbx_seq_one_letter_code
_entity_poly.pdbx_strand_id
1 'polypeptide(L)' 'EVSVFLFEKKIADKLHKPKRREIVTEILRKEIKQLTRLKHPKILKVLHAIEECHDSLAFVTEPVLGSLANLL' A
#
# COMPACT_ATOMS: atom_id res chain seq x y z
N GLU A 1 -14.90 3.10 -11.67
CA GLU A 1 -13.78 2.16 -11.54
C GLU A 1 -12.84 2.64 -10.44
N VAL A 2 -12.10 1.74 -9.79
CA VAL A 2 -11.12 2.06 -8.73
C VAL A 2 -9.96 1.08 -8.79
N SER A 3 -8.84 1.42 -8.13
CA SER A 3 -7.73 0.48 -7.94
C SER A 3 -7.61 0.07 -6.48
N VAL A 4 -7.56 -1.23 -6.25
CA VAL A 4 -7.41 -1.83 -4.92
C VAL A 4 -5.97 -2.28 -4.76
N PHE A 5 -5.33 -1.82 -3.69
CA PHE A 5 -3.99 -2.23 -3.31
C PHE A 5 -4.11 -3.18 -2.12
N LEU A 6 -3.62 -4.41 -2.28
CA LEU A 6 -3.61 -5.45 -1.26
C LEU A 6 -2.16 -5.88 -1.00
N PHE A 7 -1.76 -5.85 0.26
CA PHE A 7 -0.49 -6.38 0.71
C PHE A 7 -0.72 -7.54 1.68
N GLU A 8 -0.38 -8.75 1.25
CA GLU A 8 -0.34 -9.92 2.13
C GLU A 8 0.97 -9.92 2.95
N LYS A 9 0.85 -9.82 4.28
CA LYS A 9 2.00 -9.71 5.18
C LYS A 9 2.97 -10.89 5.08
N LYS A 10 2.46 -12.08 4.72
CA LYS A 10 3.25 -13.30 4.49
C LYS A 10 4.33 -13.14 3.41
N ILE A 11 4.15 -12.20 2.47
CA ILE A 11 5.14 -11.93 1.41
C ILE A 11 6.44 -11.39 2.03
N ALA A 12 6.36 -10.60 3.09
CA ALA A 12 7.53 -10.07 3.78
C ALA A 12 8.31 -11.13 4.58
N ASP A 13 7.70 -12.27 4.91
CA ASP A 13 8.39 -13.37 5.60
C ASP A 13 9.49 -14.00 4.72
N LYS A 14 9.37 -13.89 3.40
CA LYS A 14 10.36 -14.39 2.42
C LYS A 14 11.68 -13.61 2.43
N LEU A 15 11.77 -12.49 3.14
CA LEU A 15 12.90 -11.56 3.07
C LEU A 15 14.09 -11.93 3.98
N HIS A 16 14.16 -13.15 4.50
CA HIS A 16 15.28 -13.74 5.27
C HIS A 16 15.96 -12.79 6.28
N LYS A 17 15.17 -11.97 6.98
CA LYS A 17 15.64 -11.07 8.05
C LYS A 17 14.67 -11.09 9.24
N PRO A 18 15.16 -11.08 10.49
CA PRO A 18 14.31 -11.02 11.67
C PRO A 18 13.39 -9.79 11.64
N LYS A 19 12.15 -9.97 12.11
CA LYS A 19 11.13 -8.91 12.25
C LYS A 19 10.75 -8.17 10.97
N ARG A 20 11.12 -8.70 9.79
CA ARG A 20 10.94 -7.98 8.53
C ARG A 20 9.48 -7.76 8.18
N ARG A 21 8.61 -8.71 8.54
CA ARG A 21 7.16 -8.57 8.40
C ARG A 21 6.63 -7.40 9.20
N GLU A 22 6.98 -7.27 10.48
CA GLU A 22 6.54 -6.14 11.31
C GLU A 22 7.08 -4.81 10.75
N ILE A 23 8.35 -4.76 10.36
CA ILE A 23 8.98 -3.56 9.80
C ILE A 23 8.29 -3.10 8.51
N VAL A 24 8.07 -4.02 7.55
CA VAL A 24 7.42 -3.69 6.28
C VAL A 24 5.98 -3.26 6.51
N THR A 25 5.25 -3.95 7.40
CA THR A 25 3.87 -3.60 7.75
C THR A 25 3.79 -2.20 8.34
N GLU A 26 4.70 -1.83 9.26
CA GLU A 26 4.73 -0.50 9.87
C GLU A 26 5.03 0.59 8.84
N ILE A 27 6.01 0.36 7.97
CA ILE A 27 6.36 1.30 6.88
C ILE A 27 5.14 1.52 6.01
N LEU A 28 4.53 0.46 5.48
CA LEU A 28 3.36 0.58 4.61
C LEU A 28 2.20 1.32 5.30
N ARG A 29 1.90 0.97 6.55
CA ARG A 29 0.87 1.66 7.34
C ARG A 29 1.14 3.15 7.45
N LYS A 30 2.37 3.54 7.74
CA LYS A 30 2.78 4.95 7.88
C LYS A 30 2.69 5.69 6.55
N GLU A 31 3.25 5.13 5.49
CA GLU A 31 3.30 5.76 4.17
C GLU A 31 1.89 5.94 3.57
N ILE A 32 1.00 4.95 3.71
CA ILE A 32 -0.39 5.08 3.24
C ILE A 32 -1.11 6.19 4.02
N LYS A 33 -0.93 6.25 5.35
CA LYS A 33 -1.49 7.34 6.17
C LYS A 33 -0.94 8.72 5.78
N GLN A 34 0.32 8.81 5.36
CA GLN A 34 0.89 10.05 4.85
C GLN A 34 0.28 10.43 3.51
N LEU A 35 0.14 9.47 2.58
CA LEU A 35 -0.47 9.67 1.28
C LEU A 35 -1.89 10.23 1.39
N THR A 36 -2.71 9.70 2.30
CA THR A 36 -4.08 10.21 2.56
C THR A 36 -4.12 11.69 3.01
N ARG A 37 -3.03 12.20 3.61
CA ARG A 37 -2.94 13.60 4.09
C ARG A 37 -2.46 14.57 3.01
N LEU A 38 -1.81 14.09 1.95
CA LEU A 38 -1.32 14.93 0.86
C LEU A 38 -2.50 15.42 0.01
N LYS A 39 -2.64 16.74 -0.13
CA LYS A 39 -3.70 17.38 -0.92
C LYS A 39 -3.09 18.17 -2.08
N HIS A 40 -2.91 17.52 -3.21
CA HIS A 40 -2.39 18.14 -4.43
C HIS A 40 -2.97 17.46 -5.68
N PRO A 41 -3.37 18.20 -6.74
CA PRO A 41 -4.02 17.61 -7.92
C PRO A 41 -3.14 16.65 -8.74
N LYS A 42 -1.83 16.63 -8.51
CA LYS A 42 -0.87 15.73 -9.17
C LYS A 42 -0.36 14.60 -8.27
N ILE A 43 -1.01 14.36 -7.13
CA ILE A 43 -0.69 13.26 -6.23
C ILE A 43 -1.85 12.28 -6.26
N LEU A 44 -1.52 10.98 -6.27
CA LEU A 44 -2.49 9.90 -6.29
C LEU A 44 -3.50 10.04 -5.14
N LYS A 45 -4.78 10.10 -5.50
CA LYS A 45 -5.86 10.28 -4.53
C LYS A 45 -6.28 8.94 -3.91
N VAL A 46 -6.20 8.86 -2.59
CA VAL A 46 -6.79 7.77 -1.79
C VAL A 46 -8.30 8.02 -1.66
N LEU A 47 -9.11 7.04 -2.08
CA LEU A 47 -10.57 7.05 -1.99
C LEU A 47 -11.06 6.36 -0.71
N HIS A 48 -10.41 5.26 -0.32
CA HIS A 48 -10.66 4.56 0.94
C HIS A 48 -9.36 4.42 1.71
N ALA A 49 -9.38 4.80 2.99
CA ALA A 49 -8.22 4.75 3.85
C ALA A 49 -7.74 3.30 4.09
N ILE A 50 -6.58 3.17 4.73
CA ILE A 50 -6.03 1.85 5.04
C ILE A 50 -6.93 1.06 5.99
N GLU A 51 -7.22 -0.18 5.62
CA GLU A 51 -7.75 -1.20 6.51
C GLU A 51 -6.67 -2.25 6.78
N GLU A 52 -6.58 -2.69 8.03
CA GLU A 52 -5.60 -3.67 8.47
C GLU A 52 -6.28 -4.87 9.11
N CYS A 53 -5.94 -6.04 8.60
CA CYS A 53 -6.28 -7.33 9.18
C CYS A 53 -5.04 -8.00 9.78
N HIS A 54 -5.22 -9.16 10.40
CA HIS A 54 -4.11 -9.93 10.96
C HIS A 54 -3.02 -10.23 9.91
N ASP A 55 -3.43 -10.59 8.69
CA ASP A 55 -2.58 -11.12 7.63
C ASP A 55 -2.36 -10.16 6.45
N SER A 56 -3.05 -9.02 6.42
CA SER A 56 -3.07 -8.13 5.25
C SER A 56 -3.27 -6.65 5.58
N LEU A 57 -2.90 -5.81 4.63
CA LEU A 57 -3.22 -4.38 4.56
C LEU A 57 -3.89 -4.10 3.22
N ALA A 58 -4.95 -3.29 3.22
CA ALA A 58 -5.63 -2.87 2.00
C ALA A 58 -5.99 -1.39 2.00
N PHE A 59 -6.00 -0.76 0.82
CA PHE A 59 -6.53 0.59 0.61
C PHE A 59 -7.00 0.76 -0.84
N VAL A 60 -7.77 1.82 -1.11
CA VAL A 60 -8.35 2.07 -2.44
C VAL A 60 -7.98 3.47 -2.93
N THR A 61 -7.60 3.58 -4.19
CA THR A 61 -7.32 4.87 -4.85
C THR A 61 -8.20 5.07 -6.07
N GLU A 62 -8.07 6.25 -6.67
CA GLU A 62 -8.50 6.45 -8.06
C GLU A 62 -7.86 5.40 -9.00
N PRO A 63 -8.48 5.10 -10.16
CA PRO A 63 -7.93 4.15 -11.11
C PRO A 63 -6.48 4.45 -11.49
N VAL A 64 -5.62 3.45 -11.39
CA VAL A 64 -4.26 3.46 -11.92
C VAL A 64 -4.15 2.50 -13.09
N LEU A 65 -3.42 2.90 -14.12
CA LEU A 65 -3.18 2.05 -15.30
C LEU A 65 -2.23 0.89 -14.97
N GLY A 66 -1.23 1.13 -14.14
CA GLY A 66 -0.20 0.16 -13.77
C GLY A 66 1.07 0.85 -13.27
N SER A 67 2.06 0.06 -12.88
CA SER A 67 3.39 0.59 -12.62
C SER A 67 4.18 0.76 -13.92
N LEU A 68 5.23 1.57 -13.91
CA LEU A 68 6.09 1.73 -15.09
C LEU A 68 6.68 0.40 -15.56
N ALA A 69 7.01 -0.51 -14.63
CA ALA A 69 7.52 -1.84 -14.93
C ALA A 69 6.48 -2.78 -15.57
N ASN A 70 5.19 -2.42 -15.56
CA ASN A 70 4.15 -3.17 -16.27
C ASN A 70 3.91 -2.64 -17.68
N LEU A 71 4.31 -1.40 -17.95
CA LEU A 71 3.99 -0.68 -19.18
C LEU A 71 5.19 -0.57 -20.14
N LEU A 72 6.39 -0.91 -19.65
CA LEU A 72 7.65 -0.98 -20.40
C LEU A 72 8.24 -2.39 -20.27
#